data_AF-A0A524MIZ9-F1
#
_entry.id   AF-A0A524MIZ9-F1
#
_cell.length_a   1.000
_cell.length_b   1.000
_cell.length_c   1.000
_cell.angle_alpha   90.00
_cell.angle_beta   90.00
_cell.angle_gamma   90.00
#
_symmetry.space_group_name_H-M   'P 1'
#
loop_
_entity.id
_entity.type
_entity.pdbx_description
1 polymer ?
#
loop_
_entity_poly.entity_id
_entity_poly.type
_entity_poly.pdbx_seq_one_letter_code
_entity_poly.pdbx_strand_id
1 'polypeptide(L)'
;MEKLIATCGLVCSECPSYIATRNGDSATLESLAKTWSVEYEATLSAQDCTCNGCHSHVGPWMAHCALCEIRACGTEKAVENCSECAEYACEKLVQFFEFVPDAKTLLEGLRGSV
;
A
#
# COMPACT_ATOMS: atom_id res chain seq x y z
N MET A 1 -1.83 -3.21 -18.90
CA MET A 1 -1.91 -2.02 -18.03
C MET A 1 -0.75 -2.13 -17.06
N GLU A 2 0.00 -1.04 -16.89
CA GLU A 2 1.15 -1.01 -15.98
C GLU A 2 0.67 -1.17 -14.54
N LYS A 3 1.27 -2.09 -13.77
CA LYS A 3 0.92 -2.29 -12.37
C LYS A 3 1.55 -1.16 -11.56
N LEU A 4 0.73 -0.44 -10.80
CA LEU A 4 1.24 0.53 -9.83
C LEU A 4 1.62 -0.21 -8.56
N ILE A 5 2.91 -0.40 -8.32
CA ILE A 5 3.43 -1.18 -7.20
C ILE A 5 3.86 -0.20 -6.11
N ALA A 6 3.34 -0.39 -4.90
CA ALA A 6 3.74 0.36 -3.72
C ALA A 6 5.13 -0.07 -3.24
N THR A 7 5.76 0.74 -2.39
CA THR A 7 7.05 0.42 -1.78
C THR A 7 7.11 -0.99 -1.18
N CYS A 8 6.05 -1.44 -0.52
CA CYS A 8 5.96 -2.74 0.13
C CYS A 8 5.56 -3.91 -0.78
N GLY A 9 5.31 -3.68 -2.07
CA GLY A 9 4.86 -4.71 -3.02
C GLY A 9 3.34 -4.85 -3.17
N LEU A 10 2.54 -4.04 -2.48
CA LEU A 10 1.09 -3.97 -2.75
C LEU A 10 0.82 -3.38 -4.14
N VAL A 11 -0.15 -3.93 -4.86
CA VAL A 11 -0.54 -3.42 -6.18
C VAL A 11 -1.63 -2.37 -6.03
N CYS A 12 -1.26 -1.09 -6.00
CA CYS A 12 -2.20 0.03 -5.91
C CYS A 12 -3.24 0.01 -7.03
N SER A 13 -2.89 -0.42 -8.24
CA SER A 13 -3.83 -0.50 -9.37
C SER A 13 -4.94 -1.54 -9.18
N GLU A 14 -4.82 -2.43 -8.19
CA GLU A 14 -5.80 -3.45 -7.82
C GLU A 14 -6.46 -3.13 -6.45
N CYS A 15 -6.03 -2.06 -5.78
CA CYS A 15 -6.53 -1.67 -4.47
C CYS A 15 -7.92 -0.99 -4.57
N PRO A 16 -8.95 -1.51 -3.87
CA PRO A 16 -10.30 -0.93 -3.90
C PRO A 16 -10.35 0.54 -3.44
N SER A 17 -9.57 0.91 -2.42
CA SER A 17 -9.49 2.29 -1.93
C SER A 17 -8.92 3.24 -3.00
N TYR A 18 -7.85 2.83 -3.68
CA TYR A 18 -7.26 3.61 -4.77
C TYR A 18 -8.26 3.78 -5.91
N ILE A 19 -8.85 2.67 -6.38
CA ILE A 19 -9.81 2.68 -7.49
C ILE A 19 -11.02 3.56 -7.16
N ALA A 20 -11.61 3.39 -5.97
CA ALA A 20 -12.76 4.17 -5.54
C ALA A 20 -12.44 5.67 -5.42
N THR A 21 -11.26 6.02 -4.90
CA THR A 21 -10.79 7.42 -4.83
C THR A 21 -10.67 8.03 -6.22
N ARG A 22 -10.06 7.31 -7.17
CA ARG A 22 -9.89 7.78 -8.56
C ARG A 22 -11.22 7.93 -9.30
N ASN A 23 -12.22 7.12 -8.95
CA ASN A 23 -13.55 7.15 -9.57
C ASN A 23 -14.52 8.12 -8.86
N GLY A 24 -14.14 8.71 -7.72
CA GLY A 24 -15.06 9.49 -6.89
C GLY A 24 -16.20 8.66 -6.29
N ASP A 25 -15.98 7.35 -6.11
CA ASP A 25 -17.00 6.41 -5.63
C ASP A 25 -17.06 6.41 -4.10
N SER A 26 -17.86 7.33 -3.56
CA SER A 26 -18.06 7.47 -2.12
C SER A 26 -18.76 6.25 -1.50
N ALA A 27 -19.63 5.56 -2.24
CA ALA A 27 -20.36 4.40 -1.73
C ALA A 27 -19.40 3.22 -1.46
N THR A 28 -18.45 2.99 -2.38
CA THR A 28 -17.39 2.00 -2.16
C THR A 28 -16.50 2.40 -0.99
N LEU A 29 -16.12 3.67 -0.86
CA LEU A 29 -15.31 4.15 0.28
C LEU A 29 -16.02 3.98 1.63
N GLU A 30 -17.33 4.24 1.71
CA GLU A 30 -18.13 3.99 2.91
C GLU A 30 -18.23 2.50 3.25
N SER A 31 -18.36 1.65 2.22
CA SER A 31 -18.37 0.19 2.40
C SER A 31 -17.04 -0.30 2.95
N LEU A 32 -15.92 0.14 2.35
CA LEU A 32 -14.57 -0.17 2.82
C LEU A 32 -14.34 0.28 4.26
N ALA A 33 -14.77 1.50 4.60
CA ALA A 33 -14.65 2.03 5.95
C ALA A 33 -15.35 1.14 6.98
N LYS A 34 -16.56 0.64 6.68
CA LYS A 34 -17.28 -0.30 7.55
C LYS A 34 -16.55 -1.64 7.68
N THR A 35 -16.13 -2.22 6.56
CA THR A 35 -15.44 -3.52 6.54
C THR A 35 -14.12 -3.45 7.31
N TRP A 36 -13.28 -2.48 7.00
CA TRP A 36 -11.96 -2.32 7.62
C TRP A 36 -12.02 -1.86 9.08
N SER A 37 -13.07 -1.12 9.47
CA SER A 37 -13.31 -0.82 10.90
C SER A 37 -13.51 -2.10 11.71
N VAL A 38 -14.23 -3.08 11.18
CA VAL A 38 -14.44 -4.37 11.85
C VAL A 38 -13.16 -5.22 11.79
N GLU A 39 -12.54 -5.33 10.62
CA GLU A 39 -11.36 -6.18 10.40
C GLU A 39 -10.14 -5.74 11.24
N TYR A 40 -9.94 -4.43 11.38
CA TYR A 40 -8.79 -3.86 12.09
C TYR A 40 -9.14 -3.28 13.46
N GLU A 41 -10.34 -3.57 13.97
CA GLU A 41 -10.83 -3.06 15.27
C GLU A 41 -10.63 -1.55 15.43
N ALA A 42 -10.93 -0.80 14.36
CA ALA A 42 -10.72 0.63 14.24
C ALA A 42 -12.03 1.38 13.98
N THR A 43 -12.01 2.70 14.08
CA THR A 43 -13.13 3.56 13.64
C THR A 43 -12.67 4.35 12.42
N LEU A 44 -12.97 3.83 11.23
CA LEU A 44 -12.62 4.44 9.95
C LEU A 44 -13.83 5.13 9.33
N SER A 45 -13.61 6.33 8.80
CA SER A 45 -14.55 7.02 7.92
C SER A 45 -14.23 6.75 6.45
N ALA A 46 -15.15 7.10 5.55
CA ALA A 46 -14.89 7.05 4.11
C ALA A 46 -13.67 7.91 3.72
N GLN A 47 -13.44 9.03 4.42
CA GLN A 47 -12.28 9.89 4.20
C GLN A 47 -10.97 9.20 4.58
N ASP A 48 -10.95 8.44 5.68
CA ASP A 48 -9.79 7.65 6.10
C ASP A 48 -9.43 6.56 5.09
N CYS A 49 -10.39 6.13 4.27
CA CYS A 49 -10.20 5.15 3.20
C CYS A 49 -9.81 5.78 1.86
N THR A 50 -9.66 7.11 1.73
CA THR A 50 -9.24 7.73 0.47
C THR A 50 -7.74 7.57 0.24
N CYS A 51 -7.32 7.27 -1.00
CA CYS A 51 -5.90 7.03 -1.30
C CYS A 51 -5.54 7.32 -2.77
N ASN A 52 -4.51 8.13 -2.98
CA ASN A 52 -3.92 8.43 -4.29
C ASN A 52 -2.74 7.51 -4.66
N GLY A 53 -2.45 6.51 -3.84
CA GLY A 53 -1.36 5.56 -4.07
C GLY A 53 -0.06 5.94 -3.37
N CYS A 54 0.77 4.94 -3.09
CA CYS A 54 1.94 5.05 -2.22
C CYS A 54 2.93 6.15 -2.66
N HIS A 55 3.16 6.23 -3.97
CA HIS A 55 4.13 7.13 -4.62
C HIS A 55 3.54 8.46 -5.10
N SER A 56 2.27 8.74 -4.81
CA SER A 56 1.70 10.04 -5.16
C SER A 56 2.49 11.18 -4.49
N HIS A 57 2.65 12.32 -5.18
CA HIS A 57 3.22 13.53 -4.58
C HIS A 57 2.18 14.30 -3.73
N VAL A 58 0.89 14.05 -3.97
CA VAL A 58 -0.21 14.75 -3.31
C VAL A 58 -1.18 13.71 -2.73
N GLY A 59 -1.54 13.90 -1.46
CA GLY A 59 -2.56 13.10 -0.80
C GLY A 59 -3.96 13.25 -1.42
N PRO A 60 -4.98 12.56 -0.89
CA PRO A 60 -4.91 11.80 0.36
C PRO A 60 -4.19 10.46 0.23
N TRP A 61 -3.71 9.93 1.34
CA TRP A 61 -3.37 8.52 1.50
C TRP A 61 -4.28 7.92 2.56
N MET A 62 -4.56 6.63 2.46
CA MET A 62 -5.34 5.92 3.48
C MET A 62 -4.71 6.19 4.85
N ALA A 63 -5.51 6.40 5.89
CA ALA A 63 -5.06 6.92 7.18
C ALA A 63 -3.82 6.18 7.75
N HIS A 64 -3.76 4.86 7.59
CA HIS A 64 -2.61 4.05 8.03
C HIS A 64 -1.29 4.39 7.31
N CYS A 65 -1.33 4.90 6.07
CA CYS A 65 -0.15 5.27 5.31
C CYS A 65 0.67 6.40 5.97
N ALA A 66 0.06 7.19 6.86
CA ALA A 66 0.78 8.18 7.66
C ALA A 66 1.71 7.54 8.72
N LEU A 67 1.42 6.30 9.13
CA LEU A 67 2.17 5.53 10.12
C LEU A 67 3.00 4.40 9.48
N CYS A 68 3.00 4.29 8.16
CA CYS A 68 3.64 3.19 7.45
C CYS A 68 5.17 3.37 7.40
N GLU A 69 5.89 2.67 8.27
CA GLU A 69 7.36 2.72 8.33
C GLU A 69 8.03 2.22 7.04
N ILE A 70 7.43 1.26 6.33
CA ILE A 70 7.97 0.75 5.05
C ILE A 70 7.97 1.86 4.00
N ARG A 71 6.86 2.61 3.91
CA ARG A 71 6.74 3.75 2.98
C ARG A 71 7.72 4.87 3.34
N ALA A 72 7.81 5.22 4.63
CA ALA A 72 8.74 6.24 5.11
C ALA A 72 10.19 5.88 4.77
N CYS A 73 10.59 4.65 5.09
CA CYS A 73 11.92 4.10 4.80
C CYS A 73 12.22 4.10 3.28
N GLY A 74 11.29 3.64 2.43
CA GLY A 74 11.51 3.62 0.99
C GLY A 74 11.63 5.02 0.39
N THR A 75 10.87 5.98 0.92
CA THR A 75 10.98 7.40 0.53
C THR A 75 12.35 7.97 0.91
N GLU A 76 12.82 7.72 2.15
CA GLU A 76 14.13 8.16 2.62
C GLU A 76 15.28 7.57 1.81
N LYS A 77 15.19 6.28 1.47
CA LYS A 77 16.19 5.56 0.67
C LYS A 77 16.07 5.81 -0.83
N ALA A 78 15.06 6.59 -1.26
CA ALA A 78 14.76 6.88 -2.66
C ALA A 78 14.67 5.62 -3.55
N VAL A 79 14.09 4.54 -3.02
CA VAL A 79 13.80 3.31 -3.80
C VAL A 79 12.39 3.37 -4.35
N GLU A 80 12.19 2.91 -5.58
CA GLU A 80 10.84 2.83 -6.14
C GLU A 80 10.02 1.81 -5.35
N ASN A 81 10.58 0.63 -5.11
CA ASN A 81 10.00 -0.32 -4.19
C ASN A 81 11.08 -1.18 -3.52
N CYS A 82 10.69 -1.97 -2.53
CA CYS A 82 11.63 -2.75 -1.74
C CYS A 82 12.40 -3.82 -2.55
N SER A 83 11.98 -4.14 -3.78
CA SER A 83 12.76 -5.00 -4.68
C SER A 83 14.12 -4.38 -5.04
N GLU A 84 14.27 -3.07 -4.97
CA GLU A 84 15.54 -2.39 -5.29
C GLU A 84 16.43 -2.20 -4.05
N CYS A 85 15.88 -2.48 -2.86
CA CYS A 85 16.60 -2.27 -1.61
C CYS A 85 17.71 -3.33 -1.41
N ALA A 86 18.91 -2.88 -1.07
CA ALA A 86 20.04 -3.76 -0.76
C ALA A 86 19.82 -4.59 0.51
N GLU A 87 19.00 -4.10 1.44
CA GLU A 87 18.67 -4.76 2.71
C GLU A 87 17.47 -5.71 2.59
N TYR A 88 16.98 -5.99 1.38
CA TYR A 88 15.85 -6.89 1.19
C TYR A 88 16.23 -8.36 1.47
N ALA A 89 15.44 -9.14 2.23
CA ALA A 89 14.26 -8.74 3.01
C ALA A 89 14.66 -8.32 4.44
N CYS A 90 14.31 -7.10 4.86
CA CYS A 90 14.55 -6.62 6.22
C CYS A 90 13.39 -6.98 7.16
N GLU A 91 13.60 -6.85 8.48
CA GLU A 91 12.62 -7.23 9.52
C GLU A 91 11.22 -6.65 9.30
N LYS A 92 11.12 -5.36 8.93
CA LYS A 92 9.84 -4.69 8.62
C LYS A 92 9.06 -5.40 7.52
N LEU A 93 9.76 -5.89 6.48
CA LEU A 93 9.15 -6.59 5.36
C LEU A 93 8.79 -8.03 5.74
N VAL A 94 9.65 -8.71 6.49
CA VAL A 94 9.37 -10.08 6.97
C VAL A 94 8.08 -10.12 7.76
N GLN A 95 7.90 -9.19 8.72
CA GLN A 95 6.65 -9.07 9.48
C GLN A 95 5.46 -8.73 8.58
N PHE A 96 5.62 -7.79 7.64
CA PHE A 96 4.55 -7.44 6.70
C PHE A 96 4.11 -8.60 5.80
N PHE A 97 5.05 -9.44 5.36
CA PHE A 97 4.76 -10.59 4.51
C PHE A 97 3.99 -11.72 5.21
N GLU A 98 3.98 -11.76 6.54
CA GLU A 98 3.11 -12.68 7.28
C GLU A 98 1.62 -12.36 7.07
N PHE A 99 1.31 -11.07 6.87
CA PHE A 99 -0.05 -10.61 6.57
C PHE A 99 -0.35 -10.56 5.07
N VAL A 100 0.66 -10.27 4.25
CA VAL A 100 0.51 -10.08 2.80
C VAL A 100 1.57 -10.88 2.03
N PRO A 101 1.44 -12.22 1.96
CA PRO A 101 2.44 -13.07 1.30
C PRO A 101 2.57 -12.80 -0.20
N ASP A 102 1.51 -12.35 -0.86
CA ASP A 102 1.55 -12.02 -2.30
C ASP A 102 2.49 -10.84 -2.61
N ALA A 103 2.64 -9.90 -1.68
CA ALA A 103 3.58 -8.79 -1.83
C ALA A 103 5.03 -9.29 -1.85
N LYS A 104 5.37 -10.32 -1.05
CA LYS A 104 6.67 -10.97 -1.08
C LYS A 104 6.95 -11.59 -2.45
N THR A 105 6.01 -12.40 -2.94
CA THR A 105 6.13 -13.09 -4.22
C THR A 105 6.35 -12.09 -5.36
N LEU A 106 5.61 -10.98 -5.34
CA LEU A 106 5.77 -9.92 -6.34
C LEU A 106 7.16 -9.29 -6.27
N LEU A 107 7.59 -8.85 -5.09
CA LEU A 107 8.90 -8.20 -4.93
C LEU A 107 10.06 -9.15 -5.28
N GLU A 108 10.00 -10.42 -4.92
CA GLU A 108 11.00 -11.43 -5.31
C GLU A 108 11.05 -11.63 -6.83
N GLY A 109 9.89 -11.65 -7.49
CA GLY A 109 9.81 -11.72 -8.96
C GLY A 109 10.44 -10.51 -9.66
N LEU A 110 10.26 -9.30 -9.10
CA LEU A 110 10.89 -8.08 -9.61
C LEU A 110 12.42 -8.11 -9.44
N ARG A 111 12.93 -8.66 -8.32
CA ARG A 111 14.38 -8.73 -8.06
C ARG A 111 15.16 -9.59 -9.05
N GLY A 112 14.55 -10.66 -9.55
CA GLY A 112 15.16 -11.55 -10.53
C GLY A 112 15.05 -11.08 -11.99
N SER A 113 14.37 -9.96 -12.23
CA SER A 113 14.09 -9.44 -13.58
C SER A 113 14.98 -8.26 -13.99
N VAL A 114 16.04 -7.98 -13.23
CA VAL A 114 17.01 -6.89 -13.47
C VAL A 114 18.39 -7.46 -13.82
#